data_AF-A0A2V8ENP5-F1
#
_entry.id   AF-A0A2V8ENP5-F1
#
_cell.length_a   1.000
_cell.length_b   1.000
_cell.length_c   1.000
_cell.angle_alpha   90.00
_cell.angle_beta   90.00
_cell.angle_gamma   90.00
#
_symmetry.space_group_name_H-M   'P 1'
#
loop_
_entity.id
_entity.type
_entity.pdbx_description
1 polymer ?
#
loop_
_entity_poly.entity_id
_entity_poly.type
_entity_poly.pdbx_seq_one_letter_code
_entity_poly.pdbx_strand_id
1 'polypeptide(L)'
;MWPNGTVVFKPGGAGFVTRDGSLGMKFGWRRGVSGQLKIDGRRLDAVAPPLRSEVPSGYGDRGFQATYVIFPTEGCWEVTGTVGDAHVTFITKIVKIADGPAWRRDVP
;
A
#
# COMPACT_ATOMS: atom_id res chain seq x y z
N MET A 1 2.34 -11.66 -5.18
CA MET A 1 1.28 -11.24 -4.22
C MET A 1 1.52 -11.98 -2.91
N TRP A 2 1.17 -11.40 -1.76
CA TRP A 2 1.37 -12.05 -0.45
C TRP A 2 0.57 -13.37 -0.34
N PRO A 3 1.03 -14.33 0.48
CA PRO A 3 0.26 -15.53 0.78
C PRO A 3 -1.16 -15.17 1.24
N ASN A 4 -2.16 -15.80 0.63
CA ASN A 4 -3.59 -15.59 0.92
C ASN A 4 -4.04 -14.13 0.82
N GLY A 5 -3.36 -13.31 0.01
CA GLY A 5 -3.69 -11.90 -0.18
C GLY A 5 -3.59 -11.06 1.10
N THR A 6 -2.87 -11.52 2.13
CA THR A 6 -2.85 -10.86 3.44
C THR A 6 -1.51 -10.17 3.69
N VAL A 7 -1.55 -8.87 3.97
CA VAL A 7 -0.40 -8.10 4.43
C VAL A 7 -0.41 -8.06 5.95
N VAL A 8 0.64 -8.60 6.55
CA VAL A 8 0.77 -8.71 8.02
C VAL A 8 1.82 -7.73 8.53
N PHE A 9 1.38 -6.83 9.40
CA PHE A 9 2.21 -5.92 10.18
C PHE A 9 2.43 -6.52 11.56
N LYS A 10 3.68 -6.89 11.90
CA LYS A 10 4.03 -7.53 13.17
C LYS A 10 5.38 -7.05 13.71
N PRO A 11 5.68 -7.24 15.01
CA PRO A 11 7.01 -6.94 15.56
C PRO A 11 8.12 -7.64 14.78
N GLY A 12 9.21 -6.91 14.50
CA GLY A 12 10.32 -7.39 13.66
C GLY A 12 9.98 -7.61 12.18
N GLY A 13 8.74 -7.32 11.76
CA GLY A 13 8.27 -7.47 10.38
C GLY A 13 8.55 -6.25 9.49
N ALA A 14 8.19 -6.38 8.22
CA ALA A 14 8.27 -5.31 7.24
C ALA A 14 7.18 -4.24 7.44
N GLY A 15 7.38 -3.10 6.76
CA GLY A 15 6.47 -1.96 6.81
C GLY A 15 6.78 -0.99 7.96
N PHE A 16 5.90 -0.03 8.14
CA PHE A 16 5.99 0.98 9.18
C PHE A 16 4.62 1.36 9.73
N VAL A 17 4.64 2.08 10.84
CA VAL A 17 3.47 2.76 11.40
C VAL A 17 3.73 4.28 11.34
N THR A 18 2.77 5.06 10.85
CA THR A 18 2.80 6.52 10.86
C THR A 18 2.35 7.07 12.22
N ARG A 19 2.53 8.37 12.46
CA ARG A 19 2.11 9.00 13.73
C ARG A 19 0.60 8.87 14.01
N ASP A 20 -0.22 8.88 12.96
CA ASP A 20 -1.68 8.72 13.05
C ASP A 20 -2.14 7.25 13.19
N GLY A 21 -1.20 6.30 13.27
CA GLY A 21 -1.50 4.87 13.41
C GLY A 21 -1.68 4.10 12.10
N SER A 22 -1.63 4.78 10.94
CA SER A 22 -1.71 4.11 9.63
C SER A 22 -0.56 3.13 9.41
N LEU A 23 -0.80 2.12 8.59
CA LEU A 23 0.11 1.01 8.31
C LEU A 23 0.64 1.11 6.87
N GLY A 24 1.94 1.31 6.71
CA GLY A 24 2.58 1.50 5.40
C GLY A 24 3.43 0.31 4.95
N MET A 25 3.19 -0.20 3.75
CA MET A 25 3.92 -1.33 3.17
C MET A 25 4.44 -1.01 1.76
N LYS A 26 5.60 -1.57 1.39
CA LYS A 26 6.12 -1.44 0.02
C LYS A 26 5.33 -2.31 -0.94
N PHE A 27 4.84 -1.71 -2.02
CA PHE A 27 4.22 -2.41 -3.14
C PHE A 27 5.03 -2.17 -4.41
N GLY A 28 5.36 -3.26 -5.09
CA GLY A 28 6.01 -3.24 -6.40
C GLY A 28 4.98 -3.34 -7.51
N TRP A 29 5.06 -2.42 -8.46
CA TRP A 29 4.16 -2.35 -9.62
C TRP A 29 4.94 -2.58 -10.90
N ARG A 30 4.42 -3.40 -11.81
CA ARG A 30 4.96 -3.56 -13.16
C ARG A 30 4.05 -2.83 -14.14
N ARG A 31 4.51 -1.68 -14.64
CA ARG A 31 3.80 -0.85 -15.62
C ARG A 31 4.10 -1.36 -17.04
N GLY A 32 3.07 -1.89 -17.70
CA GLY A 32 3.15 -2.38 -19.08
C GLY A 32 3.05 -1.28 -20.14
N VAL A 33 2.51 -0.13 -19.76
CA VAL A 33 2.35 1.08 -20.59
C VAL A 33 3.13 2.25 -19.97
N SER A 34 3.43 3.27 -20.78
CA SER A 34 4.10 4.48 -20.31
C SER A 34 3.13 5.41 -19.57
N GLY A 35 3.57 5.98 -18.45
CA GLY A 35 2.85 7.02 -17.74
C GLY A 35 3.11 7.05 -16.23
N GLN A 36 2.45 8.02 -15.57
CA GLN A 36 2.48 8.15 -14.12
C GLN A 36 1.54 7.14 -13.47
N LEU A 37 2.04 6.45 -12.45
CA LEU A 37 1.24 5.57 -11.62
C LEU A 37 0.43 6.37 -10.61
N LYS A 38 -0.88 6.15 -10.61
CA LYS A 38 -1.78 6.58 -9.53
C LYS A 38 -2.22 5.34 -8.77
N ILE A 39 -2.33 5.45 -7.45
CA ILE A 39 -2.80 4.37 -6.59
C ILE A 39 -3.87 4.94 -5.67
N ASP A 40 -5.06 4.36 -5.78
CA ASP A 40 -6.23 4.66 -4.98
C ASP A 40 -6.72 3.38 -4.32
N GLY A 41 -7.59 3.51 -3.31
CA GLY A 41 -8.22 2.36 -2.71
C GLY A 41 -9.18 2.70 -1.60
N ARG A 42 -10.07 1.74 -1.33
CA ARG A 42 -11.16 1.86 -0.36
C ARG A 42 -11.27 0.61 0.49
N ARG A 43 -11.73 0.82 1.73
CA ARG A 43 -12.06 -0.29 2.63
C ARG A 43 -13.39 -0.92 2.19
N LEU A 44 -13.45 -2.24 2.21
CA LEU A 44 -14.60 -3.02 1.76
C LEU A 44 -15.47 -3.52 2.92
N ASP A 45 -14.89 -3.68 4.11
CA ASP A 45 -15.53 -4.36 5.24
C ASP A 45 -15.92 -3.42 6.40
N ALA A 46 -15.58 -2.13 6.30
CA ALA A 46 -16.07 -1.08 7.20
C ALA A 46 -15.84 0.31 6.58
N VAL A 47 -16.39 1.35 7.22
CA VAL A 47 -16.11 2.74 6.87
C VAL A 47 -14.69 3.10 7.29
N ALA A 48 -13.92 3.67 6.36
CA ALA A 48 -12.62 4.28 6.60
C ALA A 48 -12.33 5.34 5.53
N PRO A 49 -11.44 6.32 5.80
CA PRO A 49 -10.89 7.18 4.75
C PRO A 49 -10.21 6.35 3.64
N PRO A 50 -10.08 6.86 2.41
CA PRO A 50 -9.28 6.21 1.37
C PRO A 50 -7.85 5.94 1.82
N LEU A 51 -7.22 4.92 1.24
CA LEU A 51 -5.78 4.71 1.48
C LEU A 51 -4.96 5.85 0.89
N ARG A 52 -3.75 6.04 1.41
CA ARG A 52 -2.77 6.98 0.86
C ARG A 52 -1.70 6.22 0.08
N SER A 53 -1.08 6.88 -0.87
CA SER A 53 0.04 6.32 -1.63
C SER A 53 1.20 7.30 -1.74
N GLU A 54 2.42 6.77 -1.67
CA GLU A 54 3.65 7.51 -2.00
C GLU A 54 4.27 6.86 -3.23
N VAL A 55 4.23 7.59 -4.35
CA VAL A 55 4.75 7.15 -5.64
C VAL A 55 6.01 7.97 -5.95
N PRO A 56 7.22 7.44 -5.68
CA PRO A 56 8.45 8.18 -5.88
C PRO A 56 8.74 8.39 -7.37
N SER A 57 9.41 9.49 -7.70
CA SER A 57 10.05 9.70 -9.00
C SER A 57 11.28 8.78 -9.17
N GLY A 58 11.90 8.79 -10.35
CA GLY A 58 13.16 8.07 -10.61
C GLY A 58 13.04 6.65 -11.18
N TYR A 59 11.83 6.13 -11.39
CA TYR A 59 11.58 4.81 -11.98
C TYR A 59 11.25 4.84 -13.49
N GLY A 60 11.53 5.96 -14.16
CA GLY A 60 11.12 6.18 -15.56
C GLY A 60 9.59 6.18 -15.75
N ASP A 61 9.16 6.13 -17.00
CA ASP A 61 7.75 6.14 -17.40
C ASP A 61 7.13 4.74 -17.56
N ARG A 62 7.95 3.68 -17.62
CA ARG A 62 7.51 2.28 -17.81
C ARG A 62 8.31 1.32 -16.93
N GLY A 63 7.86 0.07 -16.78
CA GLY A 63 8.60 -0.98 -16.09
C GLY A 63 8.29 -1.03 -14.59
N PHE A 64 9.25 -1.47 -13.78
CA PHE A 64 9.05 -1.62 -12.34
C PHE A 64 9.02 -0.27 -11.63
N GLN A 65 8.14 -0.12 -10.63
CA GLN A 65 8.14 1.01 -9.70
C GLN A 65 7.78 0.53 -8.30
N ALA A 66 8.63 0.84 -7.32
CA ALA A 66 8.33 0.61 -5.90
C ALA A 66 7.60 1.83 -5.33
N THR A 67 6.60 1.57 -4.49
CA THR A 67 5.74 2.59 -3.86
C THR A 67 5.50 2.22 -2.41
N TYR A 68 4.99 3.17 -1.62
CA TYR A 68 4.30 2.83 -0.38
C TYR A 68 2.79 2.93 -0.57
N VAL A 69 2.08 1.94 -0.04
CA VAL A 69 0.62 1.97 0.13
C VAL A 69 0.36 2.01 1.63
N ILE A 70 -0.39 3.01 2.07
CA ILE A 70 -0.56 3.37 3.48
C ILE A 70 -2.04 3.24 3.84
N PHE A 71 -2.34 2.24 4.65
CA PHE A 71 -3.69 1.86 5.06
C PHE A 71 -4.06 2.54 6.38
N PRO A 72 -5.13 3.35 6.44
CA PRO A 72 -5.58 4.00 7.66
C PRO A 72 -5.94 3.01 8.79
N THR A 73 -6.42 1.82 8.43
CA THR A 73 -6.89 0.80 9.37
C THR A 73 -6.65 -0.61 8.84
N GLU A 74 -6.68 -1.60 9.73
CA GLU A 74 -6.82 -3.02 9.39
C GLU A 74 -8.14 -3.30 8.64
N GLY A 75 -8.23 -4.46 7.98
CA GLY A 75 -9.44 -4.89 7.25
C GLY A 75 -9.18 -5.29 5.80
N CYS A 76 -10.25 -5.55 5.05
CA CYS A 76 -10.21 -5.85 3.62
C CYS A 76 -10.23 -4.56 2.79
N TRP A 77 -9.25 -4.40 1.89
CA TRP A 77 -9.08 -3.23 1.05
C TRP A 77 -9.05 -3.62 -0.42
N GLU A 78 -9.80 -2.88 -1.24
CA GLU A 78 -9.65 -2.85 -2.69
C GLU A 78 -8.60 -1.79 -3.04
N VAL A 79 -7.59 -2.17 -3.81
CA VAL A 79 -6.50 -1.30 -4.23
C VAL A 79 -6.43 -1.31 -5.75
N THR A 80 -6.40 -0.12 -6.35
CA THR A 80 -6.30 0.05 -7.81
C THR A 80 -5.07 0.86 -8.15
N GLY A 81 -4.23 0.31 -9.01
CA GLY A 81 -3.13 1.03 -9.64
C GLY A 81 -3.48 1.34 -11.10
N THR A 82 -3.31 2.60 -11.50
CA THR A 82 -3.72 3.11 -12.82
C THR A 82 -2.56 3.81 -13.52
N VAL A 83 -2.38 3.55 -14.81
CA VAL A 83 -1.45 4.24 -15.72
C VAL A 83 -2.16 4.47 -17.06
N GLY A 84 -2.52 5.72 -17.36
CA GLY A 84 -3.39 6.02 -18.52
C GLY A 84 -4.72 5.28 -18.37
N ASP A 85 -5.11 4.51 -19.40
CA ASP A 85 -6.32 3.68 -19.39
C ASP A 85 -6.10 2.28 -18.79
N ALA A 86 -4.84 1.87 -18.61
CA ALA A 86 -4.51 0.58 -18.02
C ALA A 86 -4.65 0.64 -16.49
N HIS A 87 -5.32 -0.35 -15.92
CA HIS A 87 -5.45 -0.47 -14.48
C HIS A 87 -5.36 -1.93 -14.03
N VAL A 88 -4.98 -2.12 -12.78
CA VAL A 88 -5.10 -3.39 -12.07
C VAL A 88 -5.74 -3.14 -10.73
N THR A 89 -6.73 -3.96 -10.40
CA THR A 89 -7.41 -3.94 -9.10
C THR A 89 -7.18 -5.27 -8.40
N PHE A 90 -6.89 -5.23 -7.12
CA PHE A 90 -6.81 -6.42 -6.27
C PHE A 90 -7.37 -6.12 -4.89
N ILE A 91 -7.73 -7.19 -4.19
CA ILE A 91 -8.18 -7.12 -2.80
C ILE A 91 -7.05 -7.64 -1.91
N THR A 92 -6.79 -6.96 -0.81
CA THR A 92 -5.84 -7.42 0.22
C THR A 92 -6.42 -7.25 1.62
N LYS A 93 -6.13 -8.20 2.50
CA LYS A 93 -6.45 -8.10 3.92
C LYS A 93 -5.26 -7.52 4.68
N ILE A 94 -5.49 -6.45 5.43
CA ILE A 94 -4.51 -5.83 6.30
C ILE A 94 -4.72 -6.34 7.72
N VAL A 95 -3.66 -6.91 8.30
CA VAL A 95 -3.66 -7.43 9.66
C VAL A 95 -2.50 -6.81 10.42
N LYS A 96 -2.80 -6.26 11.59
CA LYS A 96 -1.78 -5.84 12.57
C LYS A 96 -1.77 -6.82 13.74
N ILE A 97 -0.59 -7.29 14.09
CA ILE A 97 -0.33 -8.15 15.26
C ILE A 97 0.43 -7.30 16.27
N ALA A 98 -0.05 -7.27 17.52
CA ALA A 98 0.47 -6.40 18.57
C ALA A 98 0.61 -4.95 18.06
N ASP A 99 1.74 -4.30 18.32
CA ASP A 99 1.99 -2.92 17.89
C ASP A 99 2.44 -2.79 16.42
N GLY A 100 2.50 -3.88 15.66
CA GLY A 100 3.03 -3.89 14.30
C GLY A 100 4.56 -3.79 14.24
N PRO A 101 5.15 -3.41 13.10
CA PRO A 101 6.60 -3.23 12.97
C PRO A 101 7.09 -2.10 13.88
N ALA A 102 8.36 -2.13 14.28
CA ALA A 102 8.95 -1.11 15.16
C ALA A 102 9.24 0.22 14.44
N TRP A 103 9.41 0.20 13.11
CA TRP A 103 9.72 1.40 12.35
C TRP A 103 8.55 2.40 12.38
N ARG A 104 8.87 3.64 12.74
CA ARG A 104 7.96 4.79 12.72
C ARG A 104 8.45 5.76 11.64
N ARG A 105 7.61 6.04 10.64
CA ARG A 105 7.99 6.82 9.45
C ARG A 105 8.20 8.30 9.77
N ASP A 106 7.34 8.85 10.62
CA ASP A 106 7.17 10.30 10.82
C ASP A 106 7.47 10.73 12.27
N VAL A 107 8.34 10.00 12.96
CA VAL A 107 8.83 10.38 14.30
C VAL A 107 10.23 10.99 14.13
N PRO A 108 10.52 12.14 14.78
CA PRO A 108 11.86 12.73 14.79
C PRO A 108 12.94 11.78 15.29
#